data_AF-A0A972Z590-F1
#
_entry.id   AF-A0A972Z590-F1
#
_cell.length_a   1.000
_cell.length_b   1.000
_cell.length_c   1.000
_cell.angle_alpha   90.00
_cell.angle_beta   90.00
_cell.angle_gamma   90.00
#
_symmetry.space_group_name_H-M   'P 1'
#
loop_
_entity.id
_entity.type
_entity.pdbx_description
1 polymer ?
#
loop_
_entity_poly.entity_id
_entity_poly.type
_entity_poly.pdbx_seq_one_letter_code
_entity_poly.pdbx_strand_id
1 'polypeptide(L)'
;MLSERAAAMLDFERAWWNNDEPREQVIRARFQCSPDEYHAELTMVLDDPQALDHDPLVVRRLKRMRLRARKARLDAASGGTGREHG
;
A
#
# COMPACT_ATOMS: atom_id res chain seq x y z
N MET A 1 15.48 -9.10 9.46
CA MET A 1 14.51 -10.16 9.15
C MET A 1 13.15 -9.50 9.00
N LEU A 2 12.54 -9.64 7.82
CA LEU A 2 11.21 -9.10 7.57
C LEU A 2 10.23 -9.79 8.53
N SER A 3 9.38 -9.04 9.23
CA SER A 3 8.36 -9.64 10.10
C SER A 3 7.40 -10.47 9.24
N GLU A 4 6.93 -11.60 9.77
CA GLU A 4 5.99 -12.50 9.08
C GLU A 4 4.76 -11.76 8.56
N ARG A 5 4.28 -10.78 9.33
CA ARG A 5 3.20 -9.88 8.94
C ARG A 5 3.52 -9.08 7.68
N ALA A 6 4.73 -8.51 7.58
CA ALA A 6 5.15 -7.74 6.42
C ALA A 6 5.37 -8.61 5.17
N ALA A 7 5.87 -9.85 5.35
CA ALA A 7 5.94 -10.83 4.27
C ALA A 7 4.52 -11.20 3.76
N ALA A 8 3.59 -11.46 4.68
CA ALA A 8 2.20 -11.76 4.34
C ALA A 8 1.49 -10.59 3.62
N MET A 9 1.83 -9.34 3.96
CA MET A 9 1.31 -8.16 3.24
C MET A 9 1.79 -8.09 1.79
N LEU A 10 3.07 -8.39 1.54
CA LEU A 10 3.64 -8.39 0.19
C LEU A 10 3.06 -9.52 -0.67
N ASP A 11 2.94 -10.72 -0.11
CA ASP A 11 2.32 -11.85 -0.80
C ASP A 11 0.84 -11.59 -1.12
N PHE A 12 0.11 -10.97 -0.18
CA PHE A 12 -1.28 -10.58 -0.41
C PHE A 12 -1.42 -9.61 -1.59
N GLU A 13 -0.59 -8.56 -1.65
CA GLU A 13 -0.64 -7.62 -2.79
C GLU A 13 -0.19 -8.25 -4.11
N ARG A 14 0.68 -9.27 -4.04
CA ARG A 14 1.06 -10.06 -5.20
C ARG A 14 -0.09 -10.92 -5.71
N ALA A 15 -0.97 -11.41 -4.85
CA ALA A 15 -2.14 -12.21 -5.25
C ALA A 15 -3.34 -11.34 -5.66
N TRP A 16 -3.39 -10.08 -5.21
CA TRP A 16 -4.58 -9.25 -5.30
C TRP A 16 -4.92 -8.68 -6.69
N TRP A 17 -3.96 -8.62 -7.62
CA TRP A 17 -4.12 -7.98 -8.94
C TRP A 17 -5.19 -8.56 -9.88
N ASN A 18 -5.87 -9.66 -9.51
CA ASN A 18 -6.89 -10.32 -10.33
C ASN A 18 -8.22 -10.58 -9.59
N ASN A 19 -8.42 -10.01 -8.39
CA ASN A 19 -9.66 -10.19 -7.63
C ASN A 19 -10.61 -9.00 -7.82
N ASP A 20 -11.88 -9.29 -8.08
CA ASP A 20 -12.98 -8.32 -8.23
C ASP A 20 -13.60 -7.91 -6.87
N GLU A 21 -13.20 -8.58 -5.78
CA GLU A 21 -13.69 -8.30 -4.43
C GLU A 21 -13.13 -6.99 -3.85
N PRO A 22 -13.74 -6.42 -2.78
CA PRO A 22 -13.21 -5.24 -2.11
C PRO A 22 -12.02 -5.59 -1.21
N ARG A 23 -10.81 -5.13 -1.60
CA ARG A 23 -9.55 -5.39 -0.87
C ARG A 23 -9.61 -5.04 0.60
N GLU A 24 -10.33 -3.97 0.93
CA GLU A 24 -10.43 -3.44 2.29
C GLU A 24 -11.14 -4.41 3.22
N GLN A 25 -12.09 -5.20 2.71
CA GLN A 25 -12.81 -6.19 3.49
C GLN A 25 -11.91 -7.38 3.83
N VAL A 26 -11.14 -7.85 2.85
CA VAL A 26 -10.16 -8.94 3.05
C VAL A 26 -9.01 -8.49 3.95
N ILE A 27 -8.53 -7.25 3.80
CA ILE A 27 -7.50 -6.68 4.68
C ILE A 27 -7.99 -6.66 6.14
N ARG A 28 -9.21 -6.18 6.38
CA ARG A 28 -9.80 -6.17 7.73
C ARG A 28 -10.00 -7.57 8.29
N ALA A 29 -10.44 -8.52 7.47
CA ALA A 29 -10.63 -9.91 7.90
C ALA A 29 -9.31 -10.64 8.21
N ARG A 30 -8.26 -10.38 7.41
CA ARG A 30 -7.00 -11.15 7.45
C ARG A 30 -5.93 -10.52 8.35
N PHE A 31 -5.84 -9.19 8.37
CA PHE A 31 -4.87 -8.44 9.17
C PHE A 31 -5.47 -7.80 10.41
N GLN A 32 -6.81 -7.82 10.55
CA GLN A 32 -7.52 -7.22 11.68
C GLN A 32 -7.21 -5.73 11.86
N CYS A 33 -6.80 -5.04 10.79
CA CYS A 33 -6.42 -3.63 10.77
C CYS A 33 -7.32 -2.85 9.83
N SER A 34 -7.43 -1.54 10.08
CA SER A 34 -8.08 -0.64 9.13
C SER A 34 -7.28 -0.55 7.82
N PRO A 35 -7.94 -0.32 6.67
CA PRO A 35 -7.25 -0.16 5.39
C PRO A 35 -6.27 1.01 5.39
N ASP A 36 -6.54 2.07 6.16
CA ASP A 36 -5.62 3.20 6.34
C ASP A 36 -4.33 2.78 7.06
N GLU A 37 -4.46 2.06 8.19
CA GLU A 37 -3.31 1.52 8.94
C GLU A 37 -2.52 0.51 8.10
N TYR A 38 -3.22 -0.35 7.36
CA TYR A 38 -2.60 -1.28 6.42
C TYR A 38 -1.78 -0.54 5.36
N HIS A 39 -2.35 0.50 4.74
CA HIS A 39 -1.64 1.29 3.73
C HIS A 39 -0.45 2.05 4.31
N ALA A 40 -0.54 2.53 5.56
CA ALA A 40 0.56 3.17 6.27
C ALA A 40 1.70 2.18 6.55
N GLU A 41 1.39 1.03 7.14
CA GLU A 41 2.34 -0.03 7.45
C GLU A 41 3.00 -0.59 6.19
N LEU A 42 2.20 -0.87 5.16
CA LEU A 42 2.71 -1.29 3.85
C LEU A 42 3.72 -0.28 3.30
N THR A 43 3.55 1.03 3.55
CA THR A 43 4.59 1.97 3.15
C THR A 43 5.88 1.89 3.92
N MET A 44 5.82 1.66 5.22
CA MET A 44 7.03 1.46 6.00
C MET A 44 7.77 0.22 5.49
N VAL A 45 7.03 -0.86 5.23
CA VAL A 45 7.57 -2.09 4.63
C VAL A 45 8.18 -1.83 3.26
N LEU A 46 7.52 -1.04 2.40
CA LEU A 46 8.05 -0.71 1.08
C LEU A 46 9.32 0.13 1.12
N ASP A 47 9.52 0.93 2.17
CA ASP A 47 10.74 1.72 2.36
C ASP A 47 11.89 0.87 2.93
N ASP A 48 11.56 -0.21 3.65
CA ASP A 48 12.53 -1.11 4.24
C ASP A 48 13.30 -1.95 3.19
N PRO A 49 14.64 -2.04 3.29
CA PRO A 49 15.45 -2.82 2.35
C PRO A 49 15.18 -4.33 2.42
N GLN A 50 14.64 -4.86 3.51
CA GLN A 50 14.35 -6.29 3.66
C GLN A 50 13.12 -6.73 2.85
N ALA A 51 12.20 -5.79 2.56
CA ALA A 51 11.10 -6.06 1.64
C ALA A 51 11.61 -6.27 0.20
N LEU A 52 12.66 -5.55 -0.20
CA LEU A 52 13.30 -5.72 -1.51
C LEU A 52 14.03 -7.07 -1.61
N ASP A 53 14.57 -7.58 -0.50
CA ASP A 53 15.22 -8.89 -0.44
C ASP A 53 14.20 -10.04 -0.58
N HIS A 54 13.02 -9.87 0.02
CA HIS A 54 11.94 -10.85 -0.07
C HIS A 54 11.23 -10.85 -1.44
N ASP A 55 10.73 -9.69 -1.89
CA ASP A 55 9.90 -9.58 -3.09
C ASP A 55 10.19 -8.30 -3.90
N PRO A 56 11.34 -8.23 -4.60
CA PRO A 56 11.79 -7.00 -5.26
C PRO A 56 10.82 -6.54 -6.36
N LEU A 57 10.10 -7.46 -7.02
CA LEU A 57 9.18 -7.12 -8.10
C LEU A 57 7.92 -6.40 -7.61
N VAL A 58 7.31 -6.92 -6.54
CA VAL A 58 6.10 -6.34 -5.92
C VAL A 58 6.44 -4.99 -5.31
N VAL A 59 7.54 -4.91 -4.56
CA VAL A 59 8.00 -3.67 -3.93
C VAL A 59 8.27 -2.59 -4.97
N ARG A 60 8.97 -2.90 -6.07
CA ARG A 60 9.24 -1.94 -7.16
C ARG A 60 7.97 -1.52 -7.91
N ARG A 61 6.97 -2.40 -8.03
CA ARG A 61 5.68 -2.06 -8.65
C ARG A 61 4.88 -1.11 -7.76
N LEU A 62 4.77 -1.42 -6.47
CA LEU A 62 4.08 -0.60 -5.48
C LEU A 62 4.75 0.77 -5.27
N LYS A 63 6.09 0.82 -5.19
CA LYS A 63 6.86 2.07 -5.16
C LYS A 63 6.57 2.95 -6.38
N ARG A 64 6.50 2.37 -7.59
CA ARG A 64 6.15 3.10 -8.83
C ARG A 64 4.71 3.62 -8.83
N MET A 65 3.75 2.79 -8.42
CA MET A 65 2.34 3.20 -8.28
C MET A 65 2.21 4.40 -7.32
N ARG A 66 2.92 4.36 -6.20
CA ARG A 66 2.96 5.47 -5.24
C ARG A 66 3.60 6.73 -5.78
N LEU A 67 4.72 6.62 -6.49
CA LEU A 67 5.36 7.78 -7.11
C LEU A 67 4.40 8.47 -8.10
N ARG A 68 3.63 7.68 -8.86
CA ARG A 68 2.58 8.20 -9.76
C ARG A 68 1.45 8.86 -8.99
N ALA A 69 0.93 8.23 -7.93
CA ALA A 69 -0.14 8.80 -7.10
C ALA A 69 0.31 10.09 -6.39
N ARG A 70 1.55 10.14 -5.88
CA ARG A 70 2.13 11.35 -5.26
C ARG A 70 2.32 12.46 -6.27
N LYS A 71 2.78 12.14 -7.49
CA LYS A 71 2.91 13.13 -8.58
C LYS A 71 1.55 13.70 -8.99
N ALA A 72 0.52 12.85 -9.10
CA ALA A 72 -0.85 13.29 -9.37
C ALA A 72 -1.41 14.20 -8.26
N ARG A 73 -1.09 13.93 -6.99
CA ARG A 73 -1.47 14.79 -5.87
C ARG A 73 -0.72 16.12 -5.84
N LEU A 74 0.55 16.17 -6.24
CA LEU A 74 1.32 17.41 -6.32
C LEU A 74 0.81 18.32 -7.45
N ASP A 75 0.44 17.74 -8.59
CA ASP A 75 -0.24 18.45 -9.68
C ASP A 75 -1.62 18.97 -9.25
N ALA A 76 -2.40 18.16 -8.50
CA ALA A 76 -3.69 18.57 -7.96
C ALA A 76 -3.59 19.57 -6.79
N ALA A 77 -2.51 19.54 -6.00
CA ALA A 77 -2.29 20.45 -4.88
C ALA A 77 -1.96 21.89 -5.32
N SER A 78 -1.61 22.09 -6.60
CA SER A 78 -1.56 23.44 -7.21
C SER A 78 -2.91 23.93 -7.72
N GLY A 79 -3.97 23.12 -7.66
CA GLY A 79 -5.29 23.44 -8.20
C GLY A 79 -6.45 22.85 -7.39
N GLY A 80 -6.65 23.33 -6.17
CA GLY A 80 -7.91 23.20 -5.41
C GLY A 80 -8.18 21.82 -4.78
N THR A 81 -8.65 21.82 -3.54
CA THR A 81 -10.06 21.54 -3.18
C THR A 81 -10.15 21.55 -1.65
N GLY A 82 -10.97 22.46 -1.11
CA GLY A 82 -11.39 22.39 0.27
C GLY A 82 -12.21 21.12 0.52
N ARG A 83 -12.00 20.49 1.67
CA ARG A 83 -12.99 19.60 2.28
C ARG A 83 -12.97 19.81 3.78
N GLU A 84 -13.74 20.82 4.18
CA GLU A 84 -14.71 20.78 5.28
C GLU A 84 -14.83 19.41 5.98
N HIS A 85 -14.38 19.40 7.24
CA HIS A 85 -14.90 18.54 8.30
C HIS A 85 -15.29 19.47 9.46
N GLY A 86 -16.57 19.51 9.81
CA GLY A 86 -17.09 20.21 11.00
C GLY A 86 -18.30 21.06 10.70
#